data_AF-A0A2M8PMC4-F1
#
_entry.id   AF-A0A2M8PMC4-F1
#
_cell.length_a   1.000
_cell.length_b   1.000
_cell.length_c   1.000
_cell.angle_alpha   90.00
_cell.angle_beta   90.00
_cell.angle_gamma   90.00
#
_symmetry.space_group_name_H-M   'P 1'
#
loop_
_entity.id
_entity.type
_entity.pdbx_description
1 polymer ?
#
loop_
_entity_poly.entity_id
_entity_poly.type
_entity_poly.pdbx_seq_one_letter_code
_entity_poly.pdbx_strand_id
1 'polypeptide(L)'
;RKQGTLQRLAAMPLTKTQLIAGKILGRFVLGLLQFAVVFVFGLIFRVSFGDDPVAVMVLIFTYILAITALSFALGSRLENEQQASGLSLLLAFILAPLGGAWWPLSIVPEFMRIIGHISPIAWVMDGFNQLIFFGGGLVDILPYAAILLLIALVFFAIAIRNFRYTL
;
A
#
# COMPACT_ATOMS: atom_id res chain seq x y z
N ARG A 1 20.89 0.98 3.89
CA ARG A 1 22.10 0.39 3.26
C ARG A 1 23.39 0.63 4.06
N LYS A 2 23.42 1.56 5.03
CA LYS A 2 24.66 2.12 5.62
C LYS A 2 25.27 1.44 6.86
N GLN A 3 24.81 0.28 7.32
CA GLN A 3 25.25 -0.28 8.62
C GLN A 3 26.08 -1.59 8.56
N GLY A 4 26.66 -1.96 7.40
CA GLY A 4 27.37 -3.25 7.30
C GLY A 4 26.47 -4.48 7.53
N THR A 5 25.15 -4.30 7.64
CA THR A 5 24.16 -5.36 7.89
C THR A 5 24.13 -6.37 6.75
N LEU A 6 24.36 -5.93 5.51
CA LEU A 6 24.47 -6.81 4.35
C LEU A 6 25.68 -7.76 4.44
N GLN A 7 26.82 -7.30 4.97
CA GLN A 7 28.00 -8.15 5.19
C GLN A 7 27.79 -9.16 6.33
N ARG A 8 27.04 -8.78 7.38
CA ARG A 8 26.68 -9.69 8.49
C ARG A 8 25.62 -10.72 8.08
N LEU A 9 24.67 -10.33 7.23
CA LEU A 9 23.65 -11.22 6.67
C LEU A 9 24.22 -12.16 5.60
N ALA A 10 25.27 -11.76 4.89
CA ALA A 10 25.98 -12.63 3.93
C ALA A 10 26.73 -13.78 4.62
N ALA A 11 27.05 -13.65 5.91
CA ALA A 11 27.63 -14.72 6.73
C ALA A 11 26.58 -15.69 7.30
N MET A 12 25.28 -15.41 7.14
CA MET A 12 24.19 -16.31 7.52
C MET A 12 23.75 -17.12 6.29
N PRO A 13 23.36 -18.41 6.44
CA PRO A 13 22.89 -19.24 5.33
C PRO A 13 21.45 -18.88 4.92
N LEU A 14 21.19 -17.59 4.68
CA LEU A 14 19.89 -17.07 4.28
C LEU A 14 19.85 -16.92 2.77
N THR A 15 18.81 -17.48 2.16
CA THR A 15 18.55 -17.24 0.74
C THR A 15 18.08 -15.81 0.52
N LYS A 16 18.42 -15.22 -0.63
CA LYS A 16 18.06 -13.82 -0.96
C LYS A 16 16.55 -13.58 -0.89
N THR A 17 15.76 -14.61 -1.22
CA THR A 17 14.30 -14.63 -1.10
C THR A 17 13.84 -14.47 0.33
N GLN A 18 14.47 -15.16 1.30
CA GLN A 18 14.14 -15.02 2.73
C GLN A 18 14.44 -13.61 3.25
N LEU A 19 15.55 -13.00 2.81
CA LEU A 19 15.89 -11.63 3.21
C LEU A 19 14.88 -10.60 2.69
N ILE A 20 14.47 -10.74 1.42
CA ILE A 20 13.50 -9.85 0.79
C ILE A 20 12.11 -10.05 1.40
N ALA A 21 11.68 -11.30 1.55
CA ALA A 21 10.40 -11.64 2.18
C ALA A 21 10.32 -11.10 3.60
N GLY A 22 11.38 -11.24 4.40
CA GLY A 22 11.45 -10.67 5.75
C GLY A 22 11.33 -9.14 5.78
N LYS A 23 11.95 -8.44 4.82
CA LYS A 23 11.80 -6.98 4.68
C LYS A 23 10.39 -6.56 4.27
N ILE A 24 9.80 -7.26 3.31
CA ILE A 24 8.42 -7.00 2.85
C ILE A 24 7.45 -7.23 4.00
N LEU A 25 7.56 -8.37 4.69
CA LEU A 25 6.74 -8.70 5.85
C LEU A 25 6.91 -7.66 6.96
N GLY A 26 8.14 -7.23 7.26
CA GLY A 26 8.39 -6.18 8.24
C GLY A 26 7.69 -4.86 7.89
N ARG A 27 7.77 -4.42 6.62
CA ARG A 27 7.06 -3.22 6.15
C ARG A 27 5.54 -3.38 6.19
N PHE A 28 5.05 -4.54 5.81
CA PHE A 28 3.63 -4.88 5.84
C PHE A 28 3.06 -4.84 7.26
N VAL A 29 3.73 -5.48 8.22
CA VAL A 29 3.35 -5.48 9.63
C VAL A 29 3.41 -4.07 10.22
N LEU A 30 4.43 -3.28 9.88
CA LEU A 30 4.49 -1.87 10.29
C LEU A 30 3.29 -1.06 9.76
N GLY A 31 2.89 -1.29 8.50
CA GLY A 31 1.71 -0.66 7.93
C GLY A 31 0.41 -1.06 8.65
N LEU A 32 0.26 -2.34 9.00
CA LEU A 32 -0.89 -2.82 9.77
C LEU A 32 -0.92 -2.21 11.18
N LEU A 33 0.23 -2.11 11.84
CA LEU A 33 0.33 -1.45 13.15
C LEU A 33 -0.01 0.03 13.06
N GLN A 34 0.47 0.74 12.03
CA GLN A 34 0.15 2.14 11.80
C GLN A 34 -1.36 2.33 11.61
N PHE A 35 -2.00 1.48 10.80
CA PHE A 35 -3.45 1.52 10.64
C PHE A 35 -4.18 1.19 11.95
N ALA A 36 -3.74 0.16 12.68
CA ALA A 36 -4.36 -0.22 13.95
C ALA A 36 -4.36 0.95 14.95
N VAL A 37 -3.27 1.71 15.03
CA VAL A 37 -3.21 2.94 15.84
C VAL A 37 -4.28 3.94 15.37
N VAL A 38 -4.33 4.26 14.08
CA VAL A 38 -5.32 5.20 13.53
C VAL A 38 -6.75 4.72 13.78
N PHE A 39 -7.01 3.43 13.62
CA PHE A 39 -8.31 2.82 13.84
C PHE A 39 -8.74 2.94 15.31
N VAL A 40 -7.86 2.60 16.25
CA VAL A 40 -8.13 2.75 17.70
C VAL A 40 -8.41 4.21 18.07
N PHE A 41 -7.62 5.15 17.56
CA PHE A 41 -7.89 6.57 17.77
C PHE A 41 -9.21 7.00 17.13
N GLY A 42 -9.53 6.52 15.93
CA GLY A 42 -10.80 6.79 15.26
C GLY A 42 -12.00 6.32 16.09
N LEU A 43 -11.91 5.16 16.75
CA LEU A 43 -12.95 4.68 17.67
C LEU A 43 -13.14 5.62 18.88
N ILE A 44 -12.04 6.15 19.44
CA ILE A 44 -12.08 7.13 20.55
C ILE A 44 -12.82 8.40 20.10
N PHE A 45 -12.58 8.87 18.88
CA PHE A 45 -13.24 10.03 18.29
C PHE A 45 -14.62 9.72 17.68
N ARG A 46 -15.14 8.49 17.83
CA ARG A 46 -16.42 8.04 17.27
C ARG A 46 -16.51 8.20 15.74
N VAL A 47 -15.40 8.01 15.05
CA VAL A 47 -15.35 7.95 13.58
C VAL A 47 -15.98 6.63 13.12
N SER A 48 -16.95 6.71 12.21
CA SER A 48 -17.49 5.52 11.54
C SER A 48 -16.59 5.14 10.37
N PHE A 49 -16.10 3.90 10.38
CA PHE A 49 -15.38 3.28 9.26
C PHE A 49 -16.29 2.34 8.44
N GLY A 50 -17.59 2.32 8.74
CA GLY A 50 -18.55 1.33 8.26
C GLY A 50 -18.97 0.35 9.36
N ASP A 51 -20.12 -0.28 9.17
CA ASP A 51 -20.75 -1.17 10.16
C ASP A 51 -20.18 -2.60 10.15
N ASP A 52 -19.37 -2.95 9.14
CA ASP A 52 -18.74 -4.26 8.97
C ASP A 52 -17.21 -4.16 9.20
N PRO A 53 -16.71 -4.49 10.41
CA PRO A 53 -15.28 -4.43 10.71
C PRO A 53 -14.44 -5.41 9.89
N VAL A 54 -15.02 -6.54 9.45
CA VAL A 54 -14.31 -7.53 8.64
C VAL A 54 -14.05 -6.95 7.26
N ALA A 55 -15.02 -6.26 6.68
CA ALA A 55 -14.85 -5.56 5.42
C ALA A 55 -13.74 -4.51 5.50
N VAL A 56 -13.72 -3.68 6.56
CA VAL A 56 -12.65 -2.69 6.79
C VAL A 56 -11.28 -3.36 6.84
N MET A 57 -11.15 -4.46 7.58
CA MET A 57 -9.88 -5.21 7.69
C MET A 57 -9.41 -5.76 6.35
N VAL A 58 -10.31 -6.37 5.55
CA VAL A 58 -9.98 -6.92 4.23
C VAL A 58 -9.51 -5.82 3.29
N LEU A 59 -10.23 -4.69 3.26
CA LEU A 59 -9.88 -3.55 2.41
C LEU A 59 -8.52 -2.97 2.77
N ILE A 60 -8.26 -2.76 4.06
CA ILE A 60 -6.97 -2.26 4.55
C ILE A 60 -5.83 -3.24 4.27
N PHE A 61 -6.04 -4.53 4.53
CA PHE A 61 -5.04 -5.55 4.32
C PHE A 61 -4.58 -5.59 2.86
N THR A 62 -5.54 -5.59 1.93
CA THR A 62 -5.27 -5.59 0.48
C THR A 62 -4.60 -4.28 0.02
N TYR A 63 -5.02 -3.13 0.57
CA TYR A 63 -4.38 -1.84 0.30
C TYR A 63 -2.93 -1.76 0.79
N ILE A 64 -2.64 -2.18 2.02
CA ILE A 64 -1.28 -2.18 2.58
C ILE A 64 -0.38 -3.12 1.78
N LEU A 65 -0.90 -4.28 1.33
CA LEU A 65 -0.17 -5.16 0.41
C LEU A 65 0.16 -4.45 -0.90
N ALA A 66 -0.81 -3.79 -1.53
CA ALA A 66 -0.61 -3.07 -2.80
C ALA A 66 0.43 -1.95 -2.68
N ILE A 67 0.36 -1.13 -1.62
CA ILE A 67 1.34 -0.06 -1.38
C ILE A 67 2.72 -0.61 -1.04
N THR A 68 2.78 -1.70 -0.27
CA THR A 68 4.07 -2.35 0.04
C THR A 68 4.73 -2.87 -1.23
N ALA A 69 3.94 -3.51 -2.12
CA ALA A 69 4.41 -3.98 -3.41
C ALA A 69 4.92 -2.83 -4.29
N LEU A 70 4.15 -1.75 -4.40
CA LEU A 70 4.53 -0.55 -5.15
C LEU A 70 5.80 0.09 -4.60
N SER A 71 5.88 0.28 -3.28
CA SER A 71 7.05 0.84 -2.61
C SER A 71 8.30 -0.01 -2.83
N PHE A 72 8.15 -1.34 -2.82
CA PHE A 72 9.25 -2.25 -3.07
C PHE A 72 9.68 -2.27 -4.54
N ALA A 73 8.73 -2.25 -5.47
CA ALA A 73 9.00 -2.18 -6.90
C ALA A 73 9.77 -0.90 -7.28
N LEU A 74 9.38 0.25 -6.73
CA LEU A 74 10.05 1.52 -6.97
C LEU A 74 11.37 1.63 -6.19
N GLY A 75 11.38 1.22 -4.93
CA GLY A 75 12.55 1.25 -4.05
C GLY A 75 13.70 0.36 -4.52
N SER A 76 13.41 -0.72 -5.27
CA SER A 76 14.44 -1.63 -5.82
C SER A 76 15.44 -0.93 -6.76
N ARG A 77 15.05 0.19 -7.38
CA ARG A 77 15.87 0.94 -8.33
C ARG A 77 16.61 2.13 -7.73
N LEU A 78 16.42 2.41 -6.44
CA LEU A 78 17.00 3.58 -5.78
C LEU A 78 18.35 3.23 -5.17
N GLU A 79 19.34 4.08 -5.41
CA GLU A 79 20.71 3.85 -4.94
C GLU A 79 20.88 4.41 -3.52
N ASN A 80 20.26 5.56 -3.25
CA ASN A 80 20.44 6.35 -2.04
C ASN A 80 19.16 6.54 -1.21
N GLU A 81 19.29 6.58 0.12
CA GLU A 81 18.17 6.78 1.04
C GLU A 81 17.49 8.15 0.88
N GLN A 82 18.27 9.20 0.54
CA GLN A 82 17.72 10.52 0.24
C GLN A 82 16.82 10.50 -1.01
N GLN A 83 17.20 9.73 -2.03
CA GLN A 83 16.41 9.57 -3.25
C GLN A 83 15.11 8.80 -2.97
N ALA A 84 15.17 7.79 -2.09
CA ALA A 84 13.99 7.06 -1.61
C ALA A 84 13.01 7.95 -0.84
N SER A 85 13.52 8.77 0.08
CA SER A 85 12.69 9.72 0.83
C SER A 85 12.04 10.76 -0.09
N GLY A 86 12.84 11.38 -0.99
CA GLY A 86 12.35 12.37 -1.94
C GLY A 86 11.29 11.80 -2.91
N LEU A 87 11.52 10.61 -3.46
CA LEU A 87 10.55 9.95 -4.33
C LEU A 87 9.26 9.60 -3.58
N SER A 88 9.37 9.10 -2.34
CA SER A 88 8.19 8.77 -1.52
C SER A 88 7.34 10.01 -1.27
N LEU A 89 7.97 11.15 -0.99
CA LEU A 89 7.29 12.42 -0.80
C LEU A 89 6.59 12.89 -2.08
N LEU A 90 7.29 12.87 -3.22
CA LEU A 90 6.72 13.24 -4.51
C LEU A 90 5.52 12.35 -4.88
N LEU A 91 5.66 11.04 -4.70
CA LEU A 91 4.57 10.10 -4.95
C LEU A 91 3.38 10.35 -4.03
N ALA A 92 3.60 10.65 -2.75
CA ALA A 92 2.52 11.00 -1.84
C ALA A 92 1.75 12.25 -2.32
N PHE A 93 2.47 13.30 -2.73
CA PHE A 93 1.87 14.54 -3.22
C PHE A 93 1.16 14.40 -4.59
N ILE A 94 1.53 13.41 -5.40
CA ILE A 94 0.90 13.16 -6.69
C ILE A 94 -0.27 12.18 -6.53
N LEU A 95 -0.05 11.04 -5.88
CA LEU A 95 -1.01 9.95 -5.79
C LEU A 95 -2.14 10.24 -4.80
N ALA A 96 -1.91 10.97 -3.70
CA ALA A 96 -2.96 11.28 -2.74
C ALA A 96 -4.10 12.13 -3.36
N PRO A 97 -3.83 13.26 -4.03
CA PRO A 97 -4.87 14.01 -4.73
C PRO A 97 -5.46 13.24 -5.92
N LEU A 98 -4.63 12.61 -6.75
CA LEU A 98 -5.11 11.85 -7.91
C LEU A 98 -5.96 10.63 -7.53
N GLY A 99 -5.63 9.97 -6.43
CA GLY A 99 -6.36 8.83 -5.90
C GLY A 99 -7.54 9.20 -5.02
N GLY A 100 -7.87 10.49 -4.90
CA GLY A 100 -9.05 10.94 -4.19
C GLY A 100 -8.97 10.91 -2.66
N ALA A 101 -7.77 10.81 -2.08
CA ALA A 101 -7.57 10.89 -0.64
C ALA A 101 -7.72 12.33 -0.10
N TRP A 102 -7.55 13.34 -0.96
CA TRP A 102 -7.73 14.76 -0.59
C TRP A 102 -9.11 15.29 -0.97
N TRP A 103 -9.66 14.83 -2.08
CA TRP A 103 -11.00 15.17 -2.54
C TRP A 103 -11.69 13.95 -3.13
N PRO A 104 -13.02 13.84 -3.04
CA PRO A 104 -13.72 12.73 -3.65
C PRO A 104 -13.50 12.67 -5.17
N LEU A 105 -13.24 11.48 -5.71
CA LEU A 105 -13.18 11.29 -7.17
C LEU A 105 -14.53 11.48 -7.85
N SER A 106 -15.63 11.56 -7.09
CA SER A 106 -16.99 11.83 -7.56
C SER A 106 -17.16 13.25 -8.15
N ILE A 107 -16.36 14.22 -7.72
CA ILE A 107 -16.49 15.64 -8.11
C ILE A 107 -15.55 16.08 -9.24
N VAL A 108 -14.59 15.23 -9.64
CA VAL A 108 -13.63 15.54 -10.71
C VAL A 108 -14.12 15.05 -12.09
N PRO A 109 -13.59 15.61 -13.20
CA PRO A 109 -13.91 15.13 -14.54
C PRO A 109 -13.60 13.64 -14.75
N GLU A 110 -14.35 12.98 -15.63
CA GLU A 110 -14.24 11.53 -15.90
C GLU A 110 -12.82 11.09 -16.27
N PHE A 111 -12.13 11.87 -17.10
CA PHE A 111 -10.73 11.64 -17.44
C PHE A 111 -9.81 11.54 -16.21
N MET A 112 -9.97 12.44 -15.23
CA MET A 112 -9.16 12.41 -14.01
C MET A 112 -9.52 11.21 -13.14
N ARG A 113 -10.81 10.83 -13.12
CA ARG A 113 -11.26 9.63 -12.41
C ARG A 113 -10.58 8.38 -12.97
N ILE A 114 -10.57 8.21 -14.30
CA ILE A 114 -9.93 7.07 -14.97
C ILE A 114 -8.44 7.00 -14.64
N ILE A 115 -7.72 8.12 -14.70
CA ILE A 115 -6.30 8.17 -14.34
C ILE A 115 -6.07 7.87 -12.86
N GLY A 116 -6.93 8.39 -11.98
CA GLY A 116 -6.85 8.13 -10.54
C GLY A 116 -6.89 6.64 -10.19
N HIS A 117 -7.67 5.86 -10.95
CA HIS A 117 -7.82 4.40 -10.78
C HIS A 117 -6.59 3.59 -11.23
N ILE A 118 -5.54 4.23 -11.75
CA ILE A 118 -4.23 3.60 -11.88
C ILE A 118 -3.58 3.46 -10.49
N SER A 119 -3.91 4.35 -9.55
CA SER A 119 -3.37 4.32 -8.21
C SER A 119 -4.14 3.36 -7.30
N PRO A 120 -3.47 2.64 -6.38
CA PRO A 120 -4.16 1.87 -5.34
C PRO A 120 -4.95 2.76 -4.38
N ILE A 121 -4.65 4.07 -4.34
CA ILE A 121 -5.33 5.03 -3.47
C ILE A 121 -6.79 5.23 -3.91
N ALA A 122 -7.06 5.33 -5.20
CA ALA A 122 -8.44 5.43 -5.71
C ALA A 122 -9.31 4.25 -5.26
N TRP A 123 -8.82 3.02 -5.47
CA TRP A 123 -9.56 1.81 -5.14
C TRP A 123 -9.87 1.66 -3.65
N VAL A 124 -8.93 2.04 -2.76
CA VAL A 124 -9.21 2.00 -1.32
C VAL A 124 -10.19 3.09 -0.91
N MET A 125 -10.13 4.27 -1.53
CA MET A 125 -11.06 5.37 -1.25
C MET A 125 -12.49 5.01 -1.68
N ASP A 126 -12.65 4.37 -2.85
CA ASP A 126 -13.96 3.89 -3.30
C ASP A 126 -14.52 2.79 -2.40
N GLY A 127 -13.66 1.86 -1.94
CA GLY A 127 -14.04 0.87 -0.92
C GLY A 127 -14.48 1.52 0.40
N PHE A 128 -13.76 2.53 0.88
CA PHE A 128 -14.16 3.26 2.09
C PHE A 128 -15.45 4.04 1.89
N ASN A 129 -15.65 4.65 0.71
CA ASN A 129 -16.91 5.33 0.40
C ASN A 129 -18.09 4.36 0.47
N GLN A 130 -17.92 3.14 -0.07
CA GLN A 130 -18.92 2.08 -0.01
C GLN A 130 -19.29 1.70 1.42
N LEU A 131 -18.28 1.55 2.30
CA LEU A 131 -18.50 1.18 3.71
C LEU A 131 -19.09 2.32 4.54
N ILE A 132 -18.61 3.55 4.35
CA ILE A 132 -18.95 4.70 5.22
C ILE A 132 -20.26 5.38 4.79
N PHE A 133 -20.45 5.62 3.48
CA PHE A 133 -21.57 6.42 2.99
C PHE A 133 -22.74 5.58 2.47
N PHE A 134 -22.46 4.40 1.94
CA PHE A 134 -23.48 3.54 1.33
C PHE A 134 -23.89 2.36 2.22
N GLY A 135 -23.27 2.20 3.39
CA GLY A 135 -23.57 1.12 4.33
C GLY A 135 -23.28 -0.28 3.76
N GLY A 136 -22.37 -0.38 2.79
CA GLY A 136 -21.96 -1.66 2.20
C GLY A 136 -21.24 -2.55 3.21
N GLY A 137 -21.23 -3.85 2.93
CA GLY A 137 -20.54 -4.85 3.73
C GLY A 137 -19.40 -5.52 2.97
N LEU A 138 -18.97 -6.68 3.47
CA LEU A 138 -17.87 -7.45 2.88
C LEU A 138 -18.05 -7.72 1.38
N VAL A 139 -19.25 -8.10 0.93
CA VAL A 139 -19.51 -8.45 -0.48
C VAL A 139 -19.30 -7.25 -1.40
N ASP A 140 -19.70 -6.06 -0.97
CA ASP A 140 -19.65 -4.84 -1.77
C ASP A 140 -18.21 -4.35 -1.99
N ILE A 141 -17.30 -4.68 -1.07
CA ILE A 141 -15.89 -4.27 -1.19
C ILE A 141 -15.01 -5.29 -1.94
N LEU A 142 -15.49 -6.50 -2.18
CA LEU A 142 -14.72 -7.56 -2.85
C LEU A 142 -14.13 -7.13 -4.20
N PRO A 143 -14.86 -6.38 -5.07
CA PRO A 143 -14.30 -5.90 -6.33
C PRO A 143 -13.08 -5.01 -6.11
N TYR A 144 -13.15 -4.07 -5.16
CA TYR A 144 -12.04 -3.17 -4.84
C TYR A 144 -10.86 -3.93 -4.24
N ALA A 145 -11.12 -4.84 -3.31
CA ALA A 145 -10.11 -5.69 -2.69
C ALA A 145 -9.41 -6.60 -3.73
N ALA A 146 -10.16 -7.15 -4.69
CA ALA A 146 -9.61 -7.98 -5.77
C ALA A 146 -8.68 -7.19 -6.68
N ILE A 147 -9.02 -5.94 -7.01
CA ILE A 147 -8.17 -5.07 -7.83
C ILE A 147 -6.92 -4.66 -7.06
N LEU A 148 -7.03 -4.33 -5.77
CA LEU A 148 -5.88 -4.07 -4.91
C LEU A 148 -4.93 -5.27 -4.82
N LEU A 149 -5.47 -6.49 -4.71
CA LEU A 149 -4.68 -7.73 -4.76
C LEU A 149 -4.00 -7.93 -6.11
N LEU A 150 -4.70 -7.65 -7.21
CA LEU A 150 -4.12 -7.71 -8.56
C LEU A 150 -2.95 -6.73 -8.69
N ILE A 151 -3.13 -5.49 -8.22
CA ILE A 151 -2.08 -4.47 -8.17
C ILE A 151 -0.89 -4.99 -7.35
N ALA A 152 -1.13 -5.52 -6.14
CA ALA A 152 -0.09 -6.08 -5.30
C ALA A 152 0.70 -7.20 -6.01
N LEU A 153 0.00 -8.13 -6.66
CA LEU A 153 0.60 -9.24 -7.38
C LEU A 153 1.47 -8.76 -8.55
N VAL A 154 0.96 -7.83 -9.35
CA VAL A 154 1.69 -7.24 -10.48
C VAL A 154 2.95 -6.51 -10.01
N PHE A 155 2.85 -5.64 -9.00
CA PHE A 155 4.02 -4.91 -8.50
C PHE A 155 5.02 -5.80 -7.78
N PHE A 156 4.58 -6.84 -7.06
CA PHE A 156 5.50 -7.82 -6.49
C PHE A 156 6.22 -8.63 -7.58
N ALA A 157 5.53 -9.06 -8.63
CA ALA A 157 6.16 -9.74 -9.76
C ALA A 157 7.22 -8.86 -10.44
N ILE A 158 6.90 -7.57 -10.65
CA ILE A 158 7.85 -6.57 -11.18
C ILE A 158 9.04 -6.40 -10.24
N ALA A 159 8.79 -6.29 -8.93
CA ALA A 159 9.84 -6.08 -7.95
C ALA A 159 10.80 -7.28 -7.86
N ILE A 160 10.27 -8.51 -7.89
CA ILE A 160 11.07 -9.73 -7.92
C ILE A 160 11.92 -9.78 -9.20
N ARG A 161 11.35 -9.45 -10.36
CA ARG A 161 12.07 -9.43 -11.64
C ARG A 161 13.18 -8.36 -11.69
N ASN A 162 12.91 -7.17 -11.15
CA ASN A 162 13.86 -6.06 -11.14
C ASN A 162 15.01 -6.25 -10.17
N PHE A 163 14.88 -7.17 -9.21
CA PHE A 163 15.91 -7.47 -8.23
C PHE A 163 17.08 -8.24 -8.89
N ARG A 164 17.89 -7.53 -9.68
CA ARG A 164 19.14 -8.06 -10.23
C ARG A 164 20.15 -8.24 -9.10
N TYR A 165 20.79 -9.40 -9.10
CA TYR A 165 21.87 -9.78 -8.18
C TYR A 165 23.04 -8.81 -8.27
N THR A 166 23.02 -7.72 -7.50
CA THR A 166 24.22 -6.95 -7.21
C THR A 166 24.77 -7.48 -5.89
N LEU A 167 25.71 -8.43 -6.00
CA LEU A 167 26.70 -8.70 -4.96
C LEU A 167 27.64 -7.50 -4.86
#